data_AF-A0A7C9N682-F1
#
_entry.id   AF-A0A7C9N682-F1
#
_cell.length_a   1.000
_cell.length_b   1.000
_cell.length_c   1.000
_cell.angle_alpha   90.00
_cell.angle_beta   90.00
_cell.angle_gamma   90.00
#
_symmetry.space_group_name_H-M   'P 1'
#
loop_
_entity.id
_entity.type
_entity.pdbx_description
1 polymer ?
#
loop_
_entity_poly.entity_id
_entity_poly.type
_entity_poly.pdbx_seq_one_letter_code
_entity_poly.pdbx_strand_id
1 'polypeptide(L)'
;MDNTVDTSHLATSVKTLPELHLTGDLTGMSHDVYKNLSFDFKLNDGRDISGFAKIKWQGDGSLRWDKKSYKFKAYEDEACKTKLKFKPLADWAENSDFNLKANYMDITHARNITNAALFADMTATRQHVNDELAQAINFGEIQGFPIRLWINDKFNGVYTFNTGKNGTLLNMSKDNKNHAAVEAAQFNDTTAFKADTAKFDNSDFSVEFPDALSDPLKTSFENLMKFAHNSSIFDFRAHQDEYINIESVIDFGIFANVIDDTDMEVKNAMYVTYDGTHWTMVPYDLDTSWQLQWDGKSLQPIDQDLFDFQGNQLLYKAFAANQDLVYKRYRELRQTVLRGDNVINHIKKFMQSVGEPNYENDLKTWPDLPSEKLTGMSQLQYDMSKRLTLIDDQIERHFGGGRTQVTPNFIKNSDFKYDLRDWTVVGNFYRTTYPGSMNNGSAGVVYSHSGYNQVMWDRIESTPIPISDPDNPPVISFGGKIMLSSNIPLSGDDEILISVLFLDANQQRLGGVNLDSDHSQLEHPQFLKAEGIQIPKGTVNLHMEFAFSRNGHAILTQPQLNFTPTLGNYVSGN
;
A
#
# COMPACT_ATOMS: atom_id res chain seq x y z
N MET A 1 26.77 62.35 -10.90
CA MET A 1 26.31 61.39 -11.92
C MET A 1 25.41 60.42 -11.20
N ASP A 2 24.14 60.56 -11.50
CA ASP A 2 23.03 59.79 -10.96
C ASP A 2 23.08 58.40 -11.63
N ASN A 3 23.31 57.35 -10.83
CA ASN A 3 23.23 55.96 -11.27
C ASN A 3 22.00 55.33 -10.61
N THR A 4 20.83 55.88 -10.93
CA THR A 4 19.56 55.20 -10.75
C THR A 4 19.46 54.13 -11.83
N VAL A 5 19.60 52.87 -11.43
CA VAL A 5 19.26 51.73 -12.27
C VAL A 5 17.75 51.75 -12.46
N ASP A 6 17.33 51.99 -13.70
CA ASP A 6 15.95 51.90 -14.12
C ASP A 6 15.46 50.45 -14.01
N THR A 7 14.70 50.16 -12.95
CA THR A 7 14.07 48.86 -12.69
C THR A 7 12.71 48.71 -13.36
N SER A 8 12.27 49.67 -14.19
CA SER A 8 10.97 49.61 -14.89
C SER A 8 10.85 48.45 -15.89
N HIS A 9 11.95 47.73 -16.16
CA HIS A 9 11.98 46.55 -17.03
C HIS A 9 12.04 45.19 -16.31
N LEU A 10 11.92 45.14 -14.98
CA LEU A 10 11.73 43.88 -14.23
C LEU A 10 10.26 43.60 -13.84
N ALA A 11 9.32 44.44 -14.31
CA ALA A 11 7.91 44.37 -13.98
C ALA A 11 7.03 43.86 -15.14
N THR A 12 7.28 42.64 -15.63
CA THR A 12 6.35 41.90 -16.53
C THR A 12 6.72 40.42 -16.44
N SER A 13 6.12 39.52 -15.67
CA SER A 13 4.77 39.40 -15.11
C SER A 13 4.87 38.64 -13.78
N VAL A 14 4.61 39.31 -12.64
CA VAL A 14 4.24 38.55 -11.44
C VAL A 14 2.84 38.03 -11.74
N LYS A 15 2.67 36.73 -11.99
CA LYS A 15 1.33 36.14 -12.01
C LYS A 15 0.72 36.41 -10.66
N THR A 16 -0.22 37.35 -10.59
CA THR A 16 -1.05 37.55 -9.39
C THR A 16 -1.82 36.26 -9.18
N LEU A 17 -1.85 35.74 -7.95
CA LEU A 17 -2.72 34.63 -7.61
C LEU A 17 -4.18 35.09 -7.73
N PRO A 18 -5.13 34.17 -8.01
CA PRO A 18 -6.55 34.48 -7.90
C PRO A 18 -6.89 35.04 -6.52
N GLU A 19 -7.84 35.95 -6.45
CA GLU A 19 -8.22 36.61 -5.20
C GLU A 19 -9.65 36.27 -4.83
N LEU A 20 -9.84 35.70 -3.64
CA LEU A 20 -11.15 35.49 -3.05
C LEU A 20 -11.35 36.51 -1.93
N HIS A 21 -12.36 37.36 -2.09
CA HIS A 21 -12.79 38.32 -1.08
C HIS A 21 -14.06 37.81 -0.43
N LEU A 22 -14.07 37.71 0.90
CA LEU A 22 -15.22 37.30 1.71
C LEU A 22 -15.64 38.45 2.61
N THR A 23 -16.91 38.83 2.59
CA THR A 23 -17.44 39.95 3.37
C THR A 23 -18.68 39.55 4.16
N GLY A 24 -18.63 39.74 5.49
CA GLY A 24 -19.73 39.51 6.42
C GLY A 24 -19.30 39.20 7.85
N ASP A 25 -20.28 38.88 8.70
CA ASP A 25 -20.06 38.62 10.13
C ASP A 25 -19.62 37.18 10.42
N LEU A 26 -18.46 37.05 11.08
CA LEU A 26 -17.86 35.78 11.49
C LEU A 26 -18.10 35.45 12.97
N THR A 27 -18.77 36.32 13.71
CA THR A 27 -18.96 36.18 15.16
C THR A 27 -19.62 34.85 15.51
N GLY A 28 -18.96 34.05 16.35
CA GLY A 28 -19.46 32.74 16.77
C GLY A 28 -19.38 31.64 15.70
N MET A 29 -18.64 31.83 14.62
CA MET A 29 -18.29 30.74 13.69
C MET A 29 -17.44 29.69 14.41
N SER A 30 -17.64 28.42 14.07
CA SER A 30 -16.87 27.29 14.59
C SER A 30 -16.80 26.15 13.58
N HIS A 31 -16.33 24.98 14.00
CA HIS A 31 -16.41 23.75 13.20
C HIS A 31 -17.85 23.28 12.92
N ASP A 32 -18.82 23.68 13.74
CA ASP A 32 -20.21 23.23 13.61
C ASP A 32 -21.15 24.35 13.15
N VAL A 33 -20.74 25.61 13.35
CA VAL A 33 -21.56 26.78 13.07
C VAL A 33 -21.10 27.47 11.78
N TYR A 34 -21.94 27.37 10.74
CA TYR A 34 -21.77 28.12 9.49
C TYR A 34 -22.14 29.60 9.64
N LYS A 35 -21.52 30.43 8.81
CA LYS A 35 -21.84 31.84 8.57
C LYS A 35 -22.08 32.10 7.09
N ASN A 36 -23.01 33.00 6.79
CA ASN A 36 -23.31 33.43 5.43
C ASN A 36 -22.52 34.71 5.15
N LEU A 37 -21.69 34.68 4.12
CA LEU A 37 -20.90 35.83 3.66
C LEU A 37 -21.23 36.09 2.19
N SER A 38 -21.04 37.33 1.74
CA SER A 38 -20.89 37.62 0.31
C SER A 38 -19.46 37.27 -0.13
N PHE A 39 -19.28 36.92 -1.40
CA PHE A 39 -17.95 36.70 -1.96
C PHE A 39 -17.79 37.28 -3.35
N ASP A 40 -16.56 37.67 -3.66
CA ASP A 40 -16.08 38.02 -5.00
C ASP A 40 -14.79 37.23 -5.27
N PHE A 41 -14.80 36.40 -6.31
CA PHE A 41 -13.68 35.56 -6.70
C PHE A 41 -13.14 35.97 -8.07
N LYS A 42 -11.97 36.60 -8.06
CA LYS A 42 -11.26 37.06 -9.26
C LYS A 42 -10.27 35.99 -9.70
N LEU A 43 -10.53 35.35 -10.84
CA LEU A 43 -9.71 34.28 -11.39
C LEU A 43 -8.66 34.84 -12.36
N ASN A 44 -7.56 34.10 -12.52
CA ASN A 44 -6.44 34.51 -13.36
C ASN A 44 -6.73 34.49 -14.86
N ASP A 45 -7.83 33.88 -15.28
CA ASP A 45 -8.33 33.91 -16.66
C ASP A 45 -9.26 35.10 -16.94
N GLY A 46 -9.38 36.03 -15.99
CA GLY A 46 -10.18 37.25 -16.11
C GLY A 46 -11.65 37.09 -15.78
N ARG A 47 -12.09 35.89 -15.34
CA ARG A 47 -13.44 35.69 -14.83
C ARG A 47 -13.56 36.22 -13.41
N ASP A 48 -14.64 36.94 -13.16
CA ASP A 48 -15.09 37.33 -11.82
C ASP A 48 -16.36 36.55 -11.49
N ILE A 49 -16.35 35.85 -10.36
CA ILE A 49 -17.48 35.06 -9.87
C ILE A 49 -17.90 35.63 -8.53
N SER A 50 -19.13 36.12 -8.44
CA SER A 50 -19.65 36.73 -7.21
C SER A 50 -20.93 36.03 -6.76
N GLY A 51 -21.18 36.05 -5.46
CA GLY A 51 -22.38 35.46 -4.88
C GLY A 51 -22.34 35.46 -3.36
N PHE A 52 -22.96 34.45 -2.76
CA PHE A 52 -22.98 34.23 -1.33
C PHE A 52 -22.36 32.88 -0.99
N ALA A 53 -21.78 32.76 0.20
CA ALA A 53 -21.14 31.56 0.65
C ALA A 53 -21.57 31.21 2.08
N LYS A 54 -21.91 29.93 2.30
CA LYS A 54 -21.88 29.36 3.65
C LYS A 54 -20.47 28.90 3.93
N ILE A 55 -19.86 29.48 4.96
CA ILE A 55 -18.52 29.10 5.41
C ILE A 55 -18.51 28.68 6.87
N LYS A 56 -17.61 27.76 7.22
CA LYS A 56 -17.32 27.36 8.61
C LYS A 56 -15.86 26.97 8.74
N TRP A 57 -15.34 26.86 9.96
CA TRP A 57 -14.01 26.28 10.14
C TRP A 57 -13.99 24.81 9.69
N GLN A 58 -12.90 24.41 9.06
CA GLN A 58 -12.70 23.07 8.52
C GLN A 58 -11.46 22.42 9.13
N GLY A 59 -11.58 21.11 9.32
CA GLY A 59 -10.55 20.24 9.86
C GLY A 59 -10.85 19.83 11.29
N ASP A 60 -9.97 19.00 11.83
CA ASP A 60 -10.04 18.49 13.21
C ASP A 60 -8.82 19.03 13.99
N GLY A 61 -7.67 18.38 13.81
CA GLY A 61 -6.42 18.84 14.42
C GLY A 61 -6.02 20.28 14.05
N SER A 62 -6.35 20.73 12.84
CA SER A 62 -6.03 22.08 12.36
C SER A 62 -6.84 23.19 13.02
N LEU A 63 -7.92 22.88 13.75
CA LEU A 63 -8.74 23.87 14.45
C LEU A 63 -7.94 24.60 15.53
N ARG A 64 -6.87 23.99 16.05
CA ARG A 64 -5.97 24.59 17.05
C ARG A 64 -5.10 25.72 16.50
N TRP A 65 -4.95 25.84 15.18
CA TRP A 65 -4.07 26.81 14.54
C TRP A 65 -4.72 28.16 14.35
N ASP A 66 -4.00 29.26 14.54
CA ASP A 66 -4.57 30.61 14.42
C ASP A 66 -5.11 30.89 13.02
N LYS A 67 -4.36 30.49 11.98
CA LYS A 67 -4.81 30.51 10.59
C LYS A 67 -5.75 29.33 10.32
N LYS A 68 -7.05 29.62 10.20
CA LYS A 68 -8.10 28.61 10.02
C LYS A 68 -8.28 28.22 8.55
N SER A 69 -8.54 26.94 8.29
CA SER A 69 -9.10 26.47 7.02
C SER A 69 -10.62 26.63 7.02
N TYR A 70 -11.23 26.75 5.84
CA TYR A 70 -12.67 26.96 5.70
C TYR A 70 -13.32 25.95 4.75
N LYS A 71 -14.48 25.44 5.14
CA LYS A 71 -15.43 24.84 4.19
C LYS A 71 -16.11 25.99 3.46
N PHE A 72 -16.21 25.94 2.14
CA PHE A 72 -16.79 26.99 1.32
C PHE A 72 -17.89 26.41 0.42
N LYS A 73 -19.14 26.82 0.66
CA LYS A 73 -20.29 26.40 -0.16
C LYS A 73 -20.91 27.62 -0.83
N ALA A 74 -20.90 27.67 -2.16
CA ALA A 74 -21.35 28.81 -2.95
C ALA A 74 -22.85 28.78 -3.27
N TYR A 75 -23.47 29.95 -3.26
CA TYR A 75 -24.90 30.21 -3.46
C TYR A 75 -25.13 31.48 -4.28
N GLU A 76 -26.23 31.49 -5.02
CA GLU A 76 -26.65 32.64 -5.84
C GLU A 76 -27.33 33.72 -4.98
N ASP A 77 -27.94 33.32 -3.85
CA ASP A 77 -28.77 34.16 -3.01
C ASP A 77 -28.29 34.26 -1.56
N GLU A 78 -28.57 35.39 -0.90
CA GLU A 78 -28.16 35.68 0.49
C GLU A 78 -28.73 34.68 1.50
N ALA A 79 -29.94 34.18 1.25
CA ALA A 79 -30.56 33.14 2.08
C ALA A 79 -29.91 31.76 1.88
N CYS A 80 -28.99 31.64 0.92
CA CYS A 80 -28.23 30.44 0.59
C CYS A 80 -29.14 29.22 0.34
N LYS A 81 -30.12 29.40 -0.55
CA LYS A 81 -31.09 28.36 -0.96
C LYS A 81 -30.72 27.74 -2.31
N THR A 82 -30.24 28.54 -3.25
CA THR A 82 -29.87 28.12 -4.60
C THR A 82 -28.36 28.01 -4.69
N LYS A 83 -27.85 26.78 -4.88
CA LYS A 83 -26.41 26.54 -5.00
C LYS A 83 -25.88 27.20 -6.27
N LEU A 84 -24.85 28.03 -6.14
CA LEU A 84 -24.10 28.56 -7.27
C LEU A 84 -23.04 27.54 -7.64
N LYS A 85 -23.27 26.80 -8.72
CA LYS A 85 -22.29 25.88 -9.27
C LYS A 85 -21.41 26.61 -10.28
N PHE A 86 -20.11 26.36 -10.23
CA PHE A 86 -19.18 26.91 -11.21
C PHE A 86 -17.95 26.00 -11.35
N LYS A 87 -17.16 26.28 -12.38
CA LYS A 87 -15.87 25.63 -12.65
C LYS A 87 -14.72 26.58 -12.32
N PRO A 88 -14.00 26.39 -11.21
CA PRO A 88 -12.84 27.22 -10.87
C PRO A 88 -11.77 27.18 -11.97
N LEU A 89 -11.48 26.00 -12.50
CA LEU A 89 -10.61 25.76 -13.67
C LEU A 89 -11.40 25.07 -14.78
N ALA A 90 -10.97 25.23 -16.03
CA ALA A 90 -11.73 24.80 -17.21
C ALA A 90 -11.96 23.27 -17.27
N ASP A 91 -10.99 22.51 -16.77
CA ASP A 91 -10.97 21.05 -16.69
C ASP A 91 -11.71 20.49 -15.47
N TRP A 92 -12.16 21.33 -14.54
CA TRP A 92 -12.94 20.87 -13.39
C TRP A 92 -14.40 20.57 -13.79
N ALA A 93 -15.02 19.64 -13.06
CA ALA A 93 -16.48 19.53 -13.08
C ALA A 93 -17.12 20.72 -12.37
N GLU A 94 -18.36 21.02 -12.75
CA GLU A 94 -19.12 22.10 -12.12
C GLU A 94 -19.50 21.72 -10.68
N ASN A 95 -19.18 22.57 -9.71
CA ASN A 95 -19.39 22.28 -8.30
C ASN A 95 -19.72 23.55 -7.51
N SER A 96 -20.26 23.38 -6.30
CA SER A 96 -20.59 24.49 -5.39
C SER A 96 -20.03 24.27 -3.98
N ASP A 97 -19.24 23.21 -3.77
CA ASP A 97 -18.71 22.81 -2.48
C ASP A 97 -17.19 22.59 -2.60
N PHE A 98 -16.45 23.45 -1.90
CA PHE A 98 -15.01 23.59 -1.98
C PHE A 98 -14.42 23.74 -0.57
N ASN A 99 -13.10 23.66 -0.47
CA ASN A 99 -12.36 23.95 0.75
C ASN A 99 -11.31 25.05 0.49
N LEU A 100 -11.17 25.97 1.44
CA LEU A 100 -10.05 26.91 1.51
C LEU A 100 -9.09 26.37 2.55
N LYS A 101 -8.04 25.67 2.10
CA LYS A 101 -7.05 25.06 3.00
C LYS A 101 -5.95 26.06 3.30
N ALA A 102 -5.73 26.31 4.59
CA ALA A 102 -4.71 27.24 5.06
C ALA A 102 -3.28 26.69 4.93
N ASN A 103 -3.15 25.35 4.92
CA ASN A 103 -1.90 24.60 4.98
C ASN A 103 -0.91 25.18 6.00
N TYR A 104 -1.41 25.57 7.17
CA TYR A 104 -0.65 26.39 8.12
C TYR A 104 0.64 25.71 8.59
N MET A 105 0.68 24.38 8.64
CA MET A 105 1.89 23.64 9.02
C MET A 105 2.93 23.52 7.89
N ASP A 106 2.58 23.80 6.63
CA ASP A 106 3.44 23.62 5.45
C ASP A 106 3.66 24.95 4.74
N ILE A 107 4.83 25.57 4.95
CA ILE A 107 5.21 26.84 4.31
C ILE A 107 5.18 26.76 2.78
N THR A 108 5.31 25.56 2.20
CA THR A 108 5.32 25.40 0.75
C THR A 108 3.92 25.44 0.14
N HIS A 109 2.88 25.20 0.95
CA HIS A 109 1.48 25.01 0.53
C HIS A 109 1.28 23.91 -0.51
N ALA A 110 2.29 23.09 -0.79
CA ALA A 110 2.38 22.28 -2.01
C ALA A 110 2.01 20.83 -1.79
N ARG A 111 2.38 20.25 -0.63
CA ARG A 111 2.38 18.79 -0.41
C ARG A 111 1.04 18.13 -0.72
N ASN A 112 -0.04 18.62 -0.13
CA ASN A 112 -1.37 18.02 -0.27
C ASN A 112 -1.83 17.90 -1.74
N ILE A 113 -1.83 19.02 -2.48
CA ILE A 113 -2.33 19.05 -3.87
C ILE A 113 -1.40 18.30 -4.83
N THR A 114 -0.09 18.44 -4.62
CA THR A 114 0.89 17.83 -5.54
C THR A 114 0.98 16.32 -5.35
N ASN A 115 0.82 15.83 -4.12
CA ASN A 115 0.71 14.40 -3.85
C ASN A 115 -0.62 13.83 -4.39
N ALA A 116 -1.73 14.54 -4.22
CA ALA A 116 -3.02 14.14 -4.80
C ALA A 116 -2.93 14.04 -6.35
N ALA A 117 -2.28 15.00 -7.00
CA ALA A 117 -2.02 14.93 -8.45
C ALA A 117 -1.10 13.75 -8.83
N LEU A 118 -0.06 13.48 -8.02
CA LEU A 118 0.85 12.38 -8.27
C LEU A 118 0.17 11.00 -8.11
N PHE A 119 -0.74 10.85 -7.13
CA PHE A 119 -1.52 9.61 -6.98
C PHE A 119 -2.57 9.44 -8.09
N ALA A 120 -3.15 10.53 -8.58
CA ALA A 120 -4.01 10.51 -9.75
C ALA A 120 -3.25 10.03 -11.00
N ASP A 121 -2.01 10.49 -11.21
CA ASP A 121 -1.12 9.99 -12.27
C ASP A 121 -0.83 8.49 -12.08
N MET A 122 -0.62 8.01 -10.85
CA MET A 122 -0.46 6.58 -10.58
C MET A 122 -1.72 5.81 -10.97
N THR A 123 -2.89 6.27 -10.55
CA THR A 123 -4.18 5.66 -10.88
C THR A 123 -4.42 5.59 -12.38
N ALA A 124 -4.05 6.62 -13.13
CA ALA A 124 -4.16 6.66 -14.59
C ALA A 124 -3.32 5.60 -15.32
N THR A 125 -2.30 5.03 -14.66
CA THR A 125 -1.44 3.98 -15.23
C THR A 125 -1.82 2.57 -14.78
N ARG A 126 -2.90 2.40 -14.01
CA ARG A 126 -3.39 1.07 -13.63
C ARG A 126 -3.88 0.31 -14.86
N GLN A 127 -3.77 -1.02 -14.81
CA GLN A 127 -4.31 -1.85 -15.90
C GLN A 127 -5.83 -1.88 -15.83
N HIS A 128 -6.38 -1.83 -14.62
CA HIS A 128 -7.82 -1.89 -14.36
C HIS A 128 -8.24 -0.72 -13.47
N VAL A 129 -8.94 0.25 -14.07
CA VAL A 129 -9.61 1.34 -13.37
C VAL A 129 -11.11 1.16 -13.58
N ASN A 130 -11.88 1.22 -12.50
CA ASN A 130 -13.33 1.23 -12.60
C ASN A 130 -13.80 2.42 -13.47
N ASP A 131 -14.82 2.21 -14.32
CA ASP A 131 -15.26 3.20 -15.31
C ASP A 131 -15.75 4.51 -14.66
N GLU A 132 -16.44 4.42 -13.52
CA GLU A 132 -16.90 5.59 -12.77
C GLU A 132 -15.72 6.37 -12.18
N LEU A 133 -14.71 5.68 -11.63
CA LEU A 133 -13.49 6.30 -11.12
C LEU A 133 -12.65 6.92 -12.25
N ALA A 134 -12.58 6.27 -13.41
CA ALA A 134 -11.87 6.81 -14.59
C ALA A 134 -12.51 8.11 -15.11
N GLN A 135 -13.80 8.29 -14.86
CA GLN A 135 -14.55 9.51 -15.16
C GLN A 135 -14.61 10.49 -13.98
N ALA A 136 -14.12 10.10 -12.80
CA ALA A 136 -14.06 10.94 -11.63
C ALA A 136 -13.05 12.07 -11.81
N ILE A 137 -13.33 13.19 -11.15
CA ILE A 137 -12.43 14.33 -11.15
C ILE A 137 -11.10 13.87 -10.58
N ASN A 138 -10.03 13.95 -11.37
CA ASN A 138 -8.68 13.56 -10.95
C ASN A 138 -8.64 12.15 -10.33
N PHE A 139 -9.43 11.19 -10.86
CA PHE A 139 -9.55 9.84 -10.29
C PHE A 139 -9.96 9.80 -8.81
N GLY A 140 -10.81 10.74 -8.38
CA GLY A 140 -11.29 10.85 -7.01
C GLY A 140 -10.35 11.60 -6.05
N GLU A 141 -9.15 11.98 -6.52
CA GLU A 141 -8.21 12.79 -5.78
C GLU A 141 -8.62 14.27 -5.75
N ILE A 142 -8.27 14.98 -4.68
CA ILE A 142 -8.50 16.42 -4.64
C ILE A 142 -7.69 17.15 -5.71
N GLN A 143 -8.28 18.23 -6.23
CA GLN A 143 -7.58 19.21 -7.04
C GLN A 143 -7.59 20.55 -6.32
N GLY A 144 -6.60 21.38 -6.57
CA GLY A 144 -6.60 22.74 -6.05
C GLY A 144 -5.54 23.63 -6.68
N PHE A 145 -5.62 24.91 -6.36
CA PHE A 145 -4.65 25.92 -6.78
C PHE A 145 -4.50 27.00 -5.70
N PRO A 146 -3.35 27.68 -5.63
CA PRO A 146 -3.12 28.72 -4.64
C PRO A 146 -3.95 29.98 -4.94
N ILE A 147 -4.46 30.62 -3.89
CA ILE A 147 -5.21 31.87 -3.94
C ILE A 147 -4.75 32.83 -2.84
N ARG A 148 -5.08 34.10 -2.99
CA ARG A 148 -5.04 35.10 -1.92
C ARG A 148 -6.42 35.24 -1.32
N LEU A 149 -6.52 35.05 0.00
CA LEU A 149 -7.79 35.20 0.71
C LEU A 149 -7.84 36.56 1.41
N TRP A 150 -8.94 37.27 1.22
CA TRP A 150 -9.28 38.50 1.94
C TRP A 150 -10.59 38.28 2.70
N ILE A 151 -10.63 38.72 3.96
CA ILE A 151 -11.82 38.63 4.80
C ILE A 151 -12.08 40.02 5.39
N ASN A 152 -13.24 40.61 5.09
CA ASN A 152 -13.61 41.96 5.51
C ASN A 152 -12.48 42.97 5.22
N ASP A 153 -12.04 43.01 3.96
CA ASP A 153 -10.96 43.88 3.43
C ASP A 153 -9.58 43.69 4.08
N LYS A 154 -9.40 42.63 4.89
CA LYS A 154 -8.10 42.28 5.48
C LYS A 154 -7.51 41.08 4.77
N PHE A 155 -6.26 41.21 4.34
CA PHE A 155 -5.52 40.10 3.78
C PHE A 155 -5.33 39.03 4.86
N ASN A 156 -5.81 37.82 4.57
CA ASN A 156 -5.79 36.69 5.48
C ASN A 156 -4.70 35.66 5.13
N GLY A 157 -3.92 35.90 4.06
CA GLY A 157 -2.81 35.05 3.65
C GLY A 157 -3.04 34.27 2.35
N VAL A 158 -2.08 33.42 2.03
CA VAL A 158 -2.13 32.44 0.94
C VAL A 158 -2.89 31.21 1.41
N TYR A 159 -3.81 30.74 0.58
CA TYR A 159 -4.61 29.53 0.80
C TYR A 159 -4.54 28.68 -0.46
N THR A 160 -4.96 27.43 -0.37
CA THR A 160 -5.30 26.66 -1.56
C THR A 160 -6.82 26.50 -1.67
N PHE A 161 -7.36 26.78 -2.85
CA PHE A 161 -8.76 26.56 -3.19
C PHE A 161 -8.90 25.15 -3.76
N ASN A 162 -9.53 24.26 -3.00
CA ASN A 162 -9.56 22.83 -3.29
C ASN A 162 -10.99 22.35 -3.58
N THR A 163 -11.12 21.28 -4.36
CA THR A 163 -12.36 20.51 -4.42
C THR A 163 -12.78 20.01 -3.03
N GLY A 164 -14.08 19.89 -2.80
CA GLY A 164 -14.62 19.20 -1.62
C GLY A 164 -14.69 17.69 -1.85
N LYS A 165 -14.42 16.90 -0.79
CA LYS A 165 -14.69 15.45 -0.77
C LYS A 165 -16.21 15.22 -0.79
N ASN A 166 -16.76 14.92 -1.95
CA ASN A 166 -18.18 14.70 -2.17
C ASN A 166 -18.43 13.84 -3.42
N GLY A 167 -19.69 13.46 -3.66
CA GLY A 167 -20.05 12.65 -4.82
C GLY A 167 -19.67 13.26 -6.18
N THR A 168 -19.50 14.58 -6.31
CA THR A 168 -19.01 15.17 -7.57
C THR A 168 -17.54 14.83 -7.80
N LEU A 169 -16.71 14.89 -6.75
CA LEU A 169 -15.30 14.50 -6.81
C LEU A 169 -15.15 13.04 -7.24
N LEU A 170 -15.94 12.17 -6.61
CA LEU A 170 -15.87 10.73 -6.79
C LEU A 170 -16.72 10.20 -7.95
N ASN A 171 -17.39 11.07 -8.72
CA ASN A 171 -18.36 10.67 -9.75
C ASN A 171 -19.44 9.69 -9.25
N MET A 172 -20.04 10.03 -8.11
CA MET A 172 -21.09 9.25 -7.46
C MET A 172 -22.46 9.90 -7.53
N SER A 173 -23.48 9.06 -7.74
CA SER A 173 -24.89 9.47 -7.75
C SER A 173 -25.62 8.95 -6.52
N LYS A 174 -26.46 9.81 -5.91
CA LYS A 174 -27.32 9.41 -4.78
C LYS A 174 -28.42 8.44 -5.20
N ASP A 175 -28.70 8.36 -6.50
CA ASP A 175 -29.68 7.42 -7.06
C ASP A 175 -29.11 6.00 -7.17
N ASN A 176 -27.78 5.84 -7.17
CA ASN A 176 -27.13 4.54 -7.12
C ASN A 176 -26.84 4.12 -5.67
N LYS A 177 -27.60 3.15 -5.16
CA LYS A 177 -27.51 2.65 -3.79
C LYS A 177 -26.23 1.86 -3.50
N ASN A 178 -25.45 1.54 -4.53
CA ASN A 178 -24.21 0.81 -4.43
C ASN A 178 -22.99 1.73 -4.31
N HIS A 179 -23.15 3.04 -4.57
CA HIS A 179 -22.05 3.99 -4.45
C HIS A 179 -21.84 4.36 -2.98
N ALA A 180 -20.62 4.20 -2.50
CA ALA A 180 -20.23 4.62 -1.17
C ALA A 180 -18.76 5.03 -1.07
N ALA A 181 -18.48 5.94 -0.15
CA ALA A 181 -17.15 6.35 0.25
C ALA A 181 -17.12 6.51 1.76
N VAL A 182 -16.18 5.82 2.41
CA VAL A 182 -15.88 5.98 3.83
C VAL A 182 -14.42 6.31 4.02
N GLU A 183 -14.07 7.05 5.05
CA GLU A 183 -12.68 7.38 5.37
C GLU A 183 -12.33 6.94 6.78
N ALA A 184 -11.13 6.39 6.95
CA ALA A 184 -10.57 6.10 8.26
C ALA A 184 -10.37 7.41 9.04
N ALA A 185 -11.24 7.66 10.03
CA ALA A 185 -11.34 8.95 10.71
C ALA A 185 -10.46 9.05 11.96
N GLN A 186 -10.13 7.91 12.58
CA GLN A 186 -9.34 7.85 13.81
C GLN A 186 -8.15 6.89 13.65
N PHE A 187 -7.09 7.16 14.41
CA PHE A 187 -5.96 6.24 14.53
C PHE A 187 -6.30 5.18 15.59
N ASN A 188 -6.79 4.01 15.17
CA ASN A 188 -7.16 2.93 16.09
C ASN A 188 -7.06 1.53 15.44
N ASP A 189 -7.24 0.47 16.23
CA ASP A 189 -7.15 -0.91 15.74
C ASP A 189 -8.24 -1.26 14.71
N THR A 190 -9.42 -0.64 14.80
CA THR A 190 -10.53 -0.85 13.85
C THR A 190 -10.17 -0.32 12.45
N THR A 191 -9.65 0.90 12.37
CA THR A 191 -9.21 1.51 11.09
C THR A 191 -7.92 0.88 10.55
N ALA A 192 -7.16 0.20 11.41
CA ALA A 192 -6.06 -0.68 11.03
C ALA A 192 -6.51 -2.11 10.63
N PHE A 193 -7.81 -2.37 10.46
CA PHE A 193 -8.35 -3.68 10.03
C PHE A 193 -8.01 -4.84 11.00
N LYS A 194 -7.87 -4.56 12.31
CA LYS A 194 -7.71 -5.58 13.37
C LYS A 194 -9.02 -5.91 14.08
N ALA A 195 -10.14 -5.56 13.45
CA ALA A 195 -11.49 -5.83 13.94
C ALA A 195 -12.39 -6.21 12.76
N ASP A 196 -13.49 -6.89 13.07
CA ASP A 196 -14.43 -7.43 12.07
C ASP A 196 -15.60 -6.50 11.76
N THR A 197 -15.81 -5.48 12.58
CA THR A 197 -16.94 -4.54 12.47
C THR A 197 -16.48 -3.11 12.70
N ALA A 198 -17.26 -2.15 12.22
CA ALA A 198 -16.91 -0.74 12.28
C ALA A 198 -18.09 0.15 12.68
N LYS A 199 -17.77 1.28 13.32
CA LYS A 199 -18.71 2.39 13.48
C LYS A 199 -18.51 3.44 12.40
N PHE A 200 -19.62 3.92 11.85
CA PHE A 200 -19.67 4.92 10.78
C PHE A 200 -20.19 6.27 11.30
N ASP A 201 -19.70 6.69 12.47
CA ASP A 201 -20.10 7.90 13.20
C ASP A 201 -18.91 8.83 13.52
N ASN A 202 -17.79 8.64 12.81
CA ASN A 202 -16.47 9.28 13.00
C ASN A 202 -15.63 8.73 14.17
N SER A 203 -16.10 7.76 14.96
CA SER A 203 -15.26 7.12 15.98
C SER A 203 -14.28 6.10 15.41
N ASP A 204 -14.65 5.46 14.30
CA ASP A 204 -13.74 4.62 13.48
C ASP A 204 -13.67 5.21 12.07
N PHE A 205 -14.79 5.16 11.34
CA PHE A 205 -14.90 5.67 9.98
C PHE A 205 -15.90 6.82 9.87
N SER A 206 -15.60 7.80 9.02
CA SER A 206 -16.55 8.82 8.57
C SER A 206 -17.22 8.37 7.27
N VAL A 207 -18.48 8.76 7.07
CA VAL A 207 -19.18 8.54 5.80
C VAL A 207 -19.07 9.79 4.95
N GLU A 208 -18.43 9.66 3.80
CA GLU A 208 -18.21 10.76 2.86
C GLU A 208 -19.23 10.77 1.72
N PHE A 209 -19.72 9.58 1.38
CA PHE A 209 -20.85 9.39 0.50
C PHE A 209 -21.53 8.03 0.74
N PRO A 210 -22.86 7.91 0.65
CA PRO A 210 -23.85 9.00 0.65
C PRO A 210 -23.95 9.64 2.05
N ASP A 211 -25.01 10.39 2.37
CA ASP A 211 -25.12 11.06 3.67
C ASP A 211 -25.15 10.07 4.86
N ALA A 212 -25.53 8.80 4.62
CA ALA A 212 -25.44 7.69 5.57
C ALA A 212 -25.41 6.34 4.84
N LEU A 213 -24.60 5.39 5.30
CA LEU A 213 -24.56 4.05 4.70
C LEU A 213 -25.85 3.26 4.94
N SER A 214 -26.27 2.53 3.90
CA SER A 214 -27.29 1.49 4.02
C SER A 214 -26.71 0.24 4.70
N ASP A 215 -27.56 -0.62 5.28
CA ASP A 215 -27.09 -1.85 5.93
C ASP A 215 -26.37 -2.83 4.98
N PRO A 216 -26.76 -2.98 3.70
CA PRO A 216 -25.98 -3.74 2.72
C PRO A 216 -24.55 -3.20 2.53
N LEU A 217 -24.38 -1.88 2.44
CA LEU A 217 -23.06 -1.27 2.28
C LEU A 217 -22.19 -1.42 3.54
N LYS A 218 -22.78 -1.29 4.72
CA LYS A 218 -22.08 -1.59 5.99
C LYS A 218 -21.61 -3.04 6.02
N THR A 219 -22.50 -3.97 5.68
CA THR A 219 -22.18 -5.40 5.64
C THR A 219 -21.06 -5.69 4.64
N SER A 220 -21.09 -5.06 3.47
CA SER A 220 -20.03 -5.17 2.45
C SER A 220 -18.68 -4.70 2.98
N PHE A 221 -18.62 -3.52 3.60
CA PHE A 221 -17.37 -3.01 4.19
C PHE A 221 -16.87 -3.91 5.33
N GLU A 222 -17.76 -4.37 6.21
CA GLU A 222 -17.39 -5.29 7.28
C GLU A 222 -16.94 -6.67 6.77
N ASN A 223 -17.43 -7.12 5.61
CA ASN A 223 -16.94 -8.34 4.97
C ASN A 223 -15.48 -8.16 4.50
N LEU A 224 -15.14 -7.02 3.90
CA LEU A 224 -13.75 -6.68 3.59
C LEU A 224 -12.89 -6.64 4.87
N MET A 225 -13.39 -6.04 5.95
CA MET A 225 -12.67 -5.99 7.23
C MET A 225 -12.39 -7.39 7.79
N LYS A 226 -13.43 -8.23 7.89
CA LYS A 226 -13.32 -9.63 8.33
C LYS A 226 -12.34 -10.41 7.46
N PHE A 227 -12.41 -10.21 6.14
CA PHE A 227 -11.52 -10.86 5.19
C PHE A 227 -10.06 -10.48 5.43
N ALA A 228 -9.74 -9.19 5.53
CA ALA A 228 -8.38 -8.73 5.81
C ALA A 228 -7.87 -9.18 7.18
N HIS A 229 -8.72 -9.12 8.21
CA HIS A 229 -8.36 -9.45 9.58
C HIS A 229 -8.07 -10.95 9.77
N ASN A 230 -8.94 -11.82 9.23
CA ASN A 230 -8.95 -13.24 9.58
C ASN A 230 -8.30 -14.16 8.54
N SER A 231 -8.15 -13.72 7.29
CA SER A 231 -7.61 -14.59 6.23
C SER A 231 -6.13 -14.91 6.44
N SER A 232 -5.71 -16.11 6.05
CA SER A 232 -4.28 -16.35 5.79
C SER A 232 -3.82 -15.53 4.59
N ILE A 233 -2.50 -15.35 4.41
CA ILE A 233 -1.99 -14.68 3.19
C ILE A 233 -2.36 -15.44 1.90
N PHE A 234 -2.59 -16.76 2.00
CA PHE A 234 -2.97 -17.60 0.86
C PHE A 234 -4.45 -17.40 0.50
N ASP A 235 -5.33 -17.44 1.50
CA ASP A 235 -6.76 -17.16 1.30
C ASP A 235 -6.95 -15.71 0.83
N PHE A 236 -6.13 -14.79 1.35
CA PHE A 236 -6.13 -13.41 0.88
C PHE A 236 -5.81 -13.34 -0.63
N ARG A 237 -4.69 -13.95 -1.09
CA ARG A 237 -4.35 -13.95 -2.52
C ARG A 237 -5.44 -14.61 -3.38
N ALA A 238 -6.04 -15.70 -2.91
CA ALA A 238 -7.01 -16.46 -3.67
C ALA A 238 -8.37 -15.74 -3.83
N HIS A 239 -8.77 -14.94 -2.83
CA HIS A 239 -10.12 -14.37 -2.75
C HIS A 239 -10.17 -12.83 -2.71
N GLN A 240 -9.02 -12.13 -2.79
CA GLN A 240 -8.99 -10.66 -2.71
C GLN A 240 -9.90 -9.96 -3.73
N ASP A 241 -10.00 -10.52 -4.94
CA ASP A 241 -10.77 -9.93 -6.03
C ASP A 241 -12.28 -9.99 -5.77
N GLU A 242 -12.75 -10.67 -4.72
CA GLU A 242 -14.16 -10.69 -4.28
C GLU A 242 -14.52 -9.46 -3.41
N TYR A 243 -13.54 -8.73 -2.87
CA TYR A 243 -13.76 -7.68 -1.87
C TYR A 243 -13.08 -6.36 -2.19
N ILE A 244 -11.92 -6.39 -2.87
CA ILE A 244 -11.04 -5.23 -3.00
C ILE A 244 -10.37 -5.19 -4.37
N ASN A 245 -10.24 -3.99 -4.92
CA ASN A 245 -9.35 -3.74 -6.04
C ASN A 245 -7.90 -3.76 -5.54
N ILE A 246 -7.21 -4.88 -5.71
CA ILE A 246 -5.85 -5.08 -5.20
C ILE A 246 -4.82 -4.10 -5.80
N GLU A 247 -5.00 -3.66 -7.06
CA GLU A 247 -4.11 -2.66 -7.68
C GLU A 247 -4.14 -1.34 -6.90
N SER A 248 -5.32 -0.95 -6.39
CA SER A 248 -5.47 0.27 -5.59
C SER A 248 -4.78 0.20 -4.23
N VAL A 249 -4.82 -0.97 -3.57
CA VAL A 249 -4.16 -1.18 -2.27
C VAL A 249 -2.65 -1.18 -2.42
N ILE A 250 -2.14 -1.82 -3.48
CA ILE A 250 -0.70 -1.83 -3.79
C ILE A 250 -0.21 -0.43 -4.11
N ASP A 251 -0.92 0.32 -4.96
CA ASP A 251 -0.58 1.71 -5.26
C ASP A 251 -0.60 2.57 -3.98
N PHE A 252 -1.61 2.40 -3.12
CA PHE A 252 -1.73 3.12 -1.85
C PHE A 252 -0.53 2.85 -0.93
N GLY A 253 -0.18 1.59 -0.68
CA GLY A 253 0.94 1.25 0.21
C GLY A 253 2.31 1.63 -0.34
N ILE A 254 2.51 1.53 -1.66
CA ILE A 254 3.73 2.05 -2.32
C ILE A 254 3.81 3.55 -2.12
N PHE A 255 2.69 4.25 -2.34
CA PHE A 255 2.65 5.70 -2.27
C PHE A 255 2.94 6.20 -0.84
N ALA A 256 2.33 5.60 0.18
CA ALA A 256 2.60 5.90 1.59
C ALA A 256 4.09 5.84 1.94
N ASN A 257 4.76 4.78 1.49
CA ASN A 257 6.20 4.64 1.66
C ASN A 257 6.97 5.72 0.87
N VAL A 258 6.61 5.97 -0.39
CA VAL A 258 7.30 6.94 -1.25
C VAL A 258 7.23 8.35 -0.71
N ILE A 259 6.05 8.79 -0.27
CA ILE A 259 5.86 10.15 0.25
C ILE A 259 6.19 10.25 1.75
N ASP A 260 6.57 9.16 2.41
CA ASP A 260 6.88 9.13 3.85
C ASP A 260 5.71 9.64 4.71
N ASP A 261 4.50 9.17 4.41
CA ASP A 261 3.27 9.54 5.12
C ASP A 261 2.79 8.37 5.97
N THR A 262 3.11 8.44 7.26
CA THR A 262 2.71 7.43 8.24
C THR A 262 1.23 7.53 8.62
N ASP A 263 0.60 8.70 8.50
CA ASP A 263 -0.78 8.87 8.97
C ASP A 263 -1.74 8.07 8.07
N MET A 264 -1.44 7.99 6.77
CA MET A 264 -2.29 7.32 5.79
C MET A 264 -2.41 5.80 5.95
N GLU A 265 -1.53 5.17 6.73
CA GLU A 265 -1.57 3.71 6.95
C GLU A 265 -2.70 3.27 7.88
N VAL A 266 -3.24 4.19 8.68
CA VAL A 266 -4.31 3.90 9.66
C VAL A 266 -5.42 4.95 9.63
N LYS A 267 -5.13 6.20 9.24
CA LYS A 267 -6.08 7.31 9.06
C LYS A 267 -6.00 7.83 7.63
N ASN A 268 -6.86 8.77 7.23
CA ASN A 268 -6.81 9.48 5.94
C ASN A 268 -6.80 8.56 4.69
N ALA A 269 -7.21 7.30 4.87
CA ALA A 269 -7.43 6.33 3.83
C ALA A 269 -8.92 6.30 3.52
N MET A 270 -9.30 6.70 2.31
CA MET A 270 -10.67 6.59 1.82
C MET A 270 -10.85 5.26 1.10
N TYR A 271 -11.97 4.59 1.39
CA TYR A 271 -12.41 3.37 0.76
C TYR A 271 -13.66 3.68 -0.05
N VAL A 272 -13.57 3.48 -1.36
CA VAL A 272 -14.57 3.84 -2.36
C VAL A 272 -15.12 2.59 -3.03
N THR A 273 -16.44 2.48 -3.18
CA THR A 273 -17.08 1.44 -3.98
C THR A 273 -18.15 2.03 -4.90
N TYR A 274 -18.26 1.47 -6.10
CA TYR A 274 -19.25 1.84 -7.13
C TYR A 274 -20.29 0.73 -7.36
N ASP A 275 -19.95 -0.52 -7.05
CA ASP A 275 -20.82 -1.68 -7.19
C ASP A 275 -21.33 -2.24 -5.84
N GLY A 276 -20.86 -1.66 -4.73
CA GLY A 276 -21.26 -2.03 -3.38
C GLY A 276 -20.57 -3.29 -2.86
N THR A 277 -19.61 -3.86 -3.59
CA THR A 277 -18.91 -5.10 -3.22
C THR A 277 -17.39 -4.93 -3.26
N HIS A 278 -16.85 -4.37 -4.35
CA HIS A 278 -15.41 -4.17 -4.51
C HIS A 278 -15.03 -2.76 -4.06
N TRP A 279 -14.15 -2.69 -3.08
CA TRP A 279 -13.66 -1.42 -2.53
C TRP A 279 -12.33 -1.03 -3.19
N THR A 280 -12.06 0.28 -3.25
CA THR A 280 -10.87 0.88 -3.85
C THR A 280 -10.29 1.87 -2.86
N MET A 281 -8.98 1.81 -2.61
CA MET A 281 -8.31 2.77 -1.74
C MET A 281 -7.95 4.04 -2.50
N VAL A 282 -8.25 5.19 -1.91
CA VAL A 282 -7.93 6.53 -2.38
C VAL A 282 -7.35 7.32 -1.20
N PRO A 283 -6.12 7.83 -1.29
CA PRO A 283 -5.53 8.63 -0.23
C PRO A 283 -6.20 10.01 -0.10
N TYR A 284 -6.08 10.60 1.09
CA TYR A 284 -6.59 11.94 1.37
C TYR A 284 -5.69 12.64 2.40
N ASP A 285 -5.78 13.98 2.49
CA ASP A 285 -5.02 14.84 3.42
C ASP A 285 -3.51 14.56 3.47
N LEU A 286 -2.83 14.85 2.36
CA LEU A 286 -1.46 14.40 2.07
C LEU A 286 -0.38 15.45 2.40
N ASP A 287 -0.67 16.38 3.31
CA ASP A 287 0.25 17.43 3.75
C ASP A 287 1.32 16.94 4.73
N THR A 288 1.09 15.84 5.45
CA THR A 288 2.05 15.22 6.40
C THR A 288 2.99 14.25 5.70
N SER A 289 3.70 14.77 4.70
CA SER A 289 4.54 13.99 3.79
C SER A 289 5.90 14.63 3.60
N TRP A 290 6.81 13.90 2.95
CA TRP A 290 8.18 14.30 2.67
C TRP A 290 8.87 14.74 3.96
N GLN A 291 8.80 13.85 4.95
CA GLN A 291 9.24 13.97 6.35
C GLN A 291 8.51 15.00 7.20
N LEU A 292 7.67 15.89 6.65
CA LEU A 292 7.07 16.95 7.45
C LEU A 292 6.02 16.38 8.42
N GLN A 293 6.24 16.58 9.72
CA GLN A 293 5.31 16.13 10.75
C GLN A 293 4.00 16.92 10.75
N TRP A 294 2.94 16.31 11.28
CA TRP A 294 1.58 16.85 11.43
C TRP A 294 1.46 18.20 12.16
N ASP A 295 2.48 18.61 12.91
CA ASP A 295 2.53 19.91 13.57
C ASP A 295 3.40 20.95 12.85
N GLY A 296 4.09 20.54 11.78
CA GLY A 296 5.01 21.35 10.99
C GLY A 296 6.27 21.76 11.75
N LYS A 297 6.57 21.21 12.93
CA LYS A 297 7.69 21.66 13.80
C LYS A 297 8.93 20.79 13.71
N SER A 298 8.87 19.66 13.01
CA SER A 298 10.02 18.78 12.83
C SER A 298 9.90 17.94 11.56
N LEU A 299 11.03 17.32 11.18
CA LEU A 299 11.11 16.37 10.09
C LEU A 299 11.31 14.95 10.65
N GLN A 300 10.56 13.99 10.14
CA GLN A 300 10.74 12.56 10.41
C GLN A 300 12.05 12.05 9.79
N PRO A 301 12.59 10.89 10.24
CA PRO A 301 13.76 10.29 9.60
C PRO A 301 13.48 9.88 8.14
N ILE A 302 14.35 10.28 7.21
CA ILE A 302 14.14 10.00 5.78
C ILE A 302 14.23 8.51 5.41
N ASP A 303 14.86 7.70 6.25
CA ASP A 303 15.15 6.28 6.05
C ASP A 303 14.15 5.34 6.73
N GLN A 304 13.00 5.86 7.16
CA GLN A 304 11.91 5.05 7.70
C GLN A 304 11.48 3.97 6.71
N ASP A 305 11.23 2.78 7.23
CA ASP A 305 10.71 1.64 6.48
C ASP A 305 9.27 1.41 6.95
N LEU A 306 8.31 1.81 6.12
CA LEU A 306 6.88 1.81 6.48
C LEU A 306 6.16 0.57 5.93
N PHE A 307 6.89 -0.46 5.49
CA PHE A 307 6.29 -1.70 4.97
C PHE A 307 5.73 -2.61 6.08
N ASP A 308 5.89 -2.25 7.35
CA ASP A 308 5.14 -2.87 8.45
C ASP A 308 3.70 -2.30 8.59
N PHE A 309 3.42 -1.20 7.87
CA PHE A 309 2.14 -0.50 7.79
C PHE A 309 1.52 -0.18 9.16
N GLN A 310 2.35 0.03 10.19
CA GLN A 310 1.92 0.18 11.59
C GLN A 310 0.95 -0.93 12.05
N GLY A 311 1.09 -2.13 11.48
CA GLY A 311 0.25 -3.29 11.75
C GLY A 311 -1.14 -3.27 11.11
N ASN A 312 -1.40 -2.38 10.14
CA ASN A 312 -2.62 -2.42 9.33
C ASN A 312 -2.74 -3.76 8.60
N GLN A 313 -3.79 -4.53 8.89
CA GLN A 313 -3.93 -5.88 8.33
C GLN A 313 -4.24 -5.89 6.84
N LEU A 314 -5.03 -4.94 6.32
CA LEU A 314 -5.33 -4.91 4.88
C LEU A 314 -4.07 -4.67 4.06
N LEU A 315 -3.29 -3.63 4.40
CA LEU A 315 -2.04 -3.32 3.72
C LEU A 315 -1.01 -4.45 3.90
N TYR A 316 -0.84 -4.95 5.12
CA TYR A 316 0.07 -6.07 5.40
C TYR A 316 -0.28 -7.31 4.58
N LYS A 317 -1.55 -7.75 4.59
CA LYS A 317 -1.98 -8.95 3.84
C LYS A 317 -1.84 -8.74 2.35
N ALA A 318 -2.23 -7.56 1.84
CA ALA A 318 -2.07 -7.23 0.43
C ALA A 318 -0.60 -7.33 -0.01
N PHE A 319 0.33 -6.74 0.72
CA PHE A 319 1.74 -6.76 0.36
C PHE A 319 2.38 -8.15 0.55
N ALA A 320 2.07 -8.83 1.65
CA ALA A 320 2.60 -10.16 1.94
C ALA A 320 2.09 -11.22 0.94
N ALA A 321 0.82 -11.15 0.56
CA ALA A 321 0.19 -12.07 -0.38
C ALA A 321 0.50 -11.76 -1.85
N ASN A 322 0.92 -10.53 -2.16
CA ASN A 322 1.10 -10.04 -3.53
C ASN A 322 2.49 -9.45 -3.81
N GLN A 323 3.54 -10.00 -3.21
CA GLN A 323 4.92 -9.50 -3.38
C GLN A 323 5.35 -9.35 -4.85
N ASP A 324 4.89 -10.27 -5.73
CA ASP A 324 5.12 -10.24 -7.17
C ASP A 324 4.51 -9.00 -7.83
N LEU A 325 3.26 -8.70 -7.49
CA LEU A 325 2.52 -7.54 -8.03
C LEU A 325 3.08 -6.24 -7.48
N VAL A 326 3.42 -6.19 -6.19
CA VAL A 326 4.06 -5.02 -5.55
C VAL A 326 5.38 -4.68 -6.25
N TYR A 327 6.27 -5.67 -6.40
CA TYR A 327 7.56 -5.44 -7.05
C TYR A 327 7.40 -4.98 -8.50
N LYS A 328 6.56 -5.68 -9.28
CA LYS A 328 6.27 -5.32 -10.67
C LYS A 328 5.72 -3.89 -10.78
N ARG A 329 4.73 -3.55 -9.96
CA ARG A 329 4.06 -2.26 -9.98
C ARG A 329 4.99 -1.13 -9.59
N TYR A 330 5.79 -1.31 -8.54
CA TYR A 330 6.79 -0.32 -8.14
C TYR A 330 7.78 -0.03 -9.28
N ARG A 331 8.30 -1.08 -9.93
CA ARG A 331 9.26 -0.94 -11.05
C ARG A 331 8.67 -0.18 -12.24
N GLU A 332 7.40 -0.42 -12.56
CA GLU A 332 6.67 0.32 -13.59
C GLU A 332 6.55 1.81 -13.22
N LEU A 333 6.07 2.10 -12.02
CA LEU A 333 5.90 3.45 -11.51
C LEU A 333 7.23 4.21 -11.45
N ARG A 334 8.30 3.56 -11.00
CA ARG A 334 9.64 4.16 -10.85
C ARG A 334 10.27 4.60 -12.18
N GLN A 335 9.87 3.96 -13.28
CA GLN A 335 10.25 4.34 -14.66
C GLN A 335 9.38 5.46 -15.23
N THR A 336 8.21 5.71 -14.65
CA THR A 336 7.18 6.60 -15.21
C THR A 336 6.78 7.69 -14.21
N VAL A 337 5.72 7.50 -13.44
CA VAL A 337 5.09 8.48 -12.54
C VAL A 337 6.02 8.85 -11.37
N LEU A 338 6.65 7.85 -10.76
CA LEU A 338 7.58 8.01 -9.64
C LEU A 338 9.04 8.20 -10.10
N ARG A 339 9.26 8.65 -11.34
CA ARG A 339 10.58 9.09 -11.80
C ARG A 339 10.95 10.36 -11.02
N GLY A 340 12.18 10.43 -10.50
CA GLY A 340 12.57 11.50 -9.56
C GLY A 340 12.36 12.93 -10.06
N ASP A 341 12.69 13.20 -11.32
CA ASP A 341 12.41 14.50 -11.96
C ASP A 341 10.90 14.76 -12.11
N ASN A 342 10.07 13.74 -12.36
CA ASN A 342 8.61 13.92 -12.44
C ASN A 342 8.01 14.30 -11.09
N VAL A 343 8.40 13.60 -10.02
CA VAL A 343 7.98 13.89 -8.64
C VAL A 343 8.40 15.31 -8.23
N ILE A 344 9.67 15.66 -8.42
CA ILE A 344 10.19 17.00 -8.08
C ILE A 344 9.50 18.09 -8.91
N ASN A 345 9.19 17.83 -10.18
CA ASN A 345 8.55 18.80 -11.05
C ASN A 345 7.11 19.13 -10.63
N HIS A 346 6.35 18.19 -10.05
CA HIS A 346 5.02 18.48 -9.51
C HIS A 346 5.08 19.59 -8.46
N ILE A 347 5.96 19.43 -7.47
CA ILE A 347 6.11 20.38 -6.37
C ILE A 347 6.75 21.69 -6.83
N LYS A 348 7.79 21.60 -7.66
CA LYS A 348 8.45 22.79 -8.21
C LYS A 348 7.49 23.67 -8.98
N LYS A 349 6.67 23.09 -9.87
CA LYS A 349 5.67 23.85 -10.65
C LYS A 349 4.63 24.50 -9.75
N PHE A 350 4.16 23.79 -8.73
CA PHE A 350 3.22 24.35 -7.77
C PHE A 350 3.83 25.53 -7.01
N MET A 351 5.01 25.37 -6.41
CA MET A 351 5.66 26.45 -5.65
C MET A 351 5.97 27.67 -6.55
N GLN A 352 6.37 27.44 -7.80
CA GLN A 352 6.54 28.50 -8.79
C GLN A 352 5.23 29.21 -9.11
N SER A 353 4.10 28.51 -9.11
CA SER A 353 2.78 29.11 -9.33
C SER A 353 2.33 30.01 -8.18
N VAL A 354 2.77 29.72 -6.94
CA VAL A 354 2.55 30.60 -5.78
C VAL A 354 3.36 31.89 -5.92
N GLY A 355 4.65 31.78 -6.25
CA GLY A 355 5.56 32.91 -6.41
C GLY A 355 6.05 33.48 -5.08
N GLU A 356 7.34 33.83 -5.04
CA GLU A 356 8.05 34.29 -3.84
C GLU A 356 7.36 35.47 -3.10
N PRO A 357 6.85 36.53 -3.77
CA PRO A 357 6.19 37.63 -3.06
C PRO A 357 4.95 37.20 -2.27
N ASN A 358 4.24 36.14 -2.70
CA ASN A 358 3.06 35.66 -1.99
C ASN A 358 3.45 34.89 -0.71
N TYR A 359 4.53 34.12 -0.73
CA TYR A 359 5.07 33.50 0.48
C TYR A 359 5.55 34.55 1.50
N GLU A 360 6.28 35.57 1.04
CA GLU A 360 6.72 36.67 1.92
C GLU A 360 5.53 37.39 2.58
N ASN A 361 4.47 37.65 1.81
CA ASN A 361 3.28 38.30 2.34
C ASN A 361 2.50 37.39 3.29
N ASP A 362 2.45 36.08 3.02
CA ASP A 362 1.83 35.12 3.93
C ASP A 362 2.55 35.08 5.27
N LEU A 363 3.89 35.04 5.28
CA LEU A 363 4.71 35.09 6.49
C LEU A 363 4.61 36.42 7.23
N LYS A 364 4.44 37.55 6.54
CA LYS A 364 4.18 38.84 7.20
C LYS A 364 2.84 38.83 7.94
N THR A 365 1.82 38.16 7.39
CA THR A 365 0.51 38.01 8.04
C THR A 365 0.55 36.95 9.15
N TRP A 366 1.32 35.88 8.94
CA TRP A 366 1.41 34.71 9.81
C TRP A 366 2.88 34.39 10.15
N PRO A 367 3.52 35.20 11.02
CA PRO A 367 4.96 35.08 11.30
C PRO A 367 5.32 33.83 12.10
N ASP A 368 4.35 33.20 12.75
CA ASP A 368 4.54 32.00 13.58
C ASP A 368 4.25 30.69 12.82
N LEU A 369 4.35 30.71 11.48
CA LEU A 369 4.15 29.53 10.64
C LEU A 369 5.20 28.45 11.00
N PRO A 370 4.79 27.24 11.47
CA PRO A 370 5.70 26.29 12.11
C PRO A 370 6.91 25.85 11.29
N SER A 371 6.73 25.60 10.00
CA SER A 371 7.74 24.97 9.14
C SER A 371 8.62 25.94 8.37
N GLU A 372 8.46 27.26 8.58
CA GLU A 372 9.21 28.32 7.88
C GLU A 372 10.72 28.03 7.82
N LYS A 373 11.29 27.60 8.95
CA LYS A 373 12.75 27.38 9.09
C LYS A 373 13.19 25.94 8.79
N LEU A 374 12.25 25.05 8.44
CA LEU A 374 12.49 23.61 8.35
C LEU A 374 12.46 23.09 6.92
N THR A 375 11.53 23.59 6.10
CA THR A 375 11.26 23.04 4.77
C THR A 375 11.25 24.14 3.70
N GLY A 376 11.51 23.74 2.47
CA GLY A 376 11.44 24.58 1.29
C GLY A 376 11.88 23.79 0.06
N MET A 377 11.95 24.43 -1.10
CA MET A 377 12.24 23.73 -2.36
C MET A 377 13.58 22.97 -2.31
N SER A 378 14.63 23.54 -1.70
CA SER A 378 15.94 22.88 -1.59
C SER A 378 15.90 21.61 -0.75
N GLN A 379 15.20 21.65 0.39
CA GLN A 379 15.01 20.48 1.27
C GLN A 379 14.17 19.42 0.56
N LEU A 380 13.02 19.80 0.01
CA LEU A 380 12.13 18.88 -0.72
C LEU A 380 12.84 18.20 -1.90
N GLN A 381 13.62 18.93 -2.69
CA GLN A 381 14.33 18.36 -3.83
C GLN A 381 15.38 17.31 -3.40
N TYR A 382 16.14 17.61 -2.35
CA TYR A 382 17.13 16.67 -1.80
C TYR A 382 16.44 15.43 -1.21
N ASP A 383 15.40 15.65 -0.40
CA ASP A 383 14.73 14.57 0.33
C ASP A 383 13.92 13.67 -0.59
N MET A 384 13.21 14.19 -1.61
CA MET A 384 12.55 13.36 -2.61
C MET A 384 13.55 12.48 -3.38
N SER A 385 14.68 13.04 -3.78
CA SER A 385 15.71 12.29 -4.51
C SER A 385 16.29 11.16 -3.65
N LYS A 386 16.58 11.47 -2.39
CA LYS A 386 17.14 10.50 -1.44
C LYS A 386 16.09 9.46 -1.03
N ARG A 387 14.86 9.87 -0.74
CA ARG A 387 13.75 8.98 -0.38
C ARG A 387 13.47 7.97 -1.47
N LEU A 388 13.38 8.40 -2.73
CA LEU A 388 13.17 7.48 -3.86
C LEU A 388 14.27 6.43 -3.96
N THR A 389 15.53 6.80 -3.70
CA THR A 389 16.66 5.83 -3.67
C THR A 389 16.54 4.85 -2.50
N LEU A 390 16.09 5.32 -1.33
CA LEU A 390 15.86 4.46 -0.18
C LEU A 390 14.69 3.50 -0.40
N ILE A 391 13.61 3.96 -1.05
CA ILE A 391 12.51 3.08 -1.43
C ILE A 391 12.97 2.06 -2.47
N ASP A 392 13.84 2.43 -3.42
CA ASP A 392 14.43 1.47 -4.38
C ASP A 392 15.09 0.31 -3.60
N ASP A 393 15.91 0.62 -2.57
CA ASP A 393 16.57 -0.38 -1.72
C ASP A 393 15.60 -1.17 -0.81
N GLN A 394 14.59 -0.51 -0.25
CA GLN A 394 13.59 -1.15 0.62
C GLN A 394 12.71 -2.11 -0.17
N ILE A 395 12.23 -1.70 -1.35
CA ILE A 395 11.48 -2.56 -2.26
C ILE A 395 12.34 -3.74 -2.68
N GLU A 396 13.63 -3.53 -2.98
CA GLU A 396 14.51 -4.63 -3.35
C GLU A 396 14.71 -5.62 -2.19
N ARG A 397 14.87 -5.13 -0.96
CA ARG A 397 15.04 -5.95 0.24
C ARG A 397 13.80 -6.76 0.60
N HIS A 398 12.63 -6.14 0.51
CA HIS A 398 11.36 -6.76 0.89
C HIS A 398 10.76 -7.62 -0.23
N PHE A 399 10.94 -7.20 -1.48
CA PHE A 399 10.21 -7.76 -2.63
C PHE A 399 11.09 -8.06 -3.86
N GLY A 400 12.33 -7.57 -3.93
CA GLY A 400 13.18 -7.64 -5.13
C GLY A 400 14.12 -8.82 -5.24
N GLY A 401 14.09 -9.78 -4.31
CA GLY A 401 14.86 -11.03 -4.31
C GLY A 401 14.71 -11.95 -5.55
N GLY A 402 14.12 -11.51 -6.66
CA GLY A 402 14.71 -11.71 -7.99
C GLY A 402 14.94 -13.16 -8.42
N ARG A 403 14.13 -14.10 -7.93
CA ARG A 403 14.14 -15.50 -8.33
C ARG A 403 12.71 -16.01 -8.45
N THR A 404 12.11 -15.75 -9.62
CA THR A 404 10.79 -16.21 -10.11
C THR A 404 9.62 -15.88 -9.18
N GLN A 405 8.38 -16.14 -9.59
CA GLN A 405 7.28 -16.30 -8.64
C GLN A 405 7.83 -17.04 -7.40
N VAL A 406 7.70 -16.46 -6.21
CA VAL A 406 7.93 -17.21 -4.99
C VAL A 406 6.78 -18.18 -4.90
N THR A 407 6.96 -19.33 -5.53
CA THR A 407 6.03 -20.42 -5.37
C THR A 407 6.18 -20.88 -3.93
N PRO A 408 5.15 -20.73 -3.09
CA PRO A 408 5.30 -20.96 -1.66
C PRO A 408 5.75 -22.39 -1.37
N ASN A 409 6.71 -22.56 -0.47
CA ASN A 409 7.13 -23.87 -0.01
C ASN A 409 6.20 -24.34 1.11
N PHE A 410 5.49 -25.44 0.88
CA PHE A 410 4.54 -26.02 1.83
C PHE A 410 5.19 -27.00 2.83
N ILE A 411 6.50 -27.21 2.74
CA ILE A 411 7.26 -28.00 3.71
C ILE A 411 7.67 -27.10 4.87
N LYS A 412 7.10 -27.35 6.05
CA LYS A 412 7.45 -26.62 7.28
C LYS A 412 8.86 -26.91 7.76
N ASN A 413 9.53 -25.89 8.32
CA ASN A 413 10.88 -26.00 8.88
C ASN A 413 11.85 -26.64 7.89
N SER A 414 11.73 -26.27 6.61
CA SER A 414 12.51 -26.87 5.52
C SER A 414 13.95 -26.37 5.45
N ASP A 415 14.30 -25.31 6.17
CA ASP A 415 15.69 -24.87 6.33
C ASP A 415 16.46 -25.64 7.42
N PHE A 416 15.74 -26.44 8.22
CA PHE A 416 16.24 -27.18 9.38
C PHE A 416 17.06 -26.32 10.32
N LYS A 417 16.78 -25.01 10.44
CA LYS A 417 17.71 -24.07 11.05
C LYS A 417 17.82 -24.23 12.57
N TYR A 418 16.77 -24.65 13.25
CA TYR A 418 16.78 -24.70 14.72
C TYR A 418 16.56 -26.11 15.29
N ASP A 419 15.70 -26.91 14.66
CA ASP A 419 15.31 -28.24 15.14
C ASP A 419 14.62 -29.05 14.04
N LEU A 420 14.04 -30.19 14.41
CA LEU A 420 13.27 -31.09 13.53
C LEU A 420 11.80 -31.21 13.98
N ARG A 421 11.22 -30.22 14.67
CA ARG A 421 9.90 -30.38 15.33
C ARG A 421 8.74 -30.61 14.36
N ASP A 422 8.85 -30.08 13.14
CA ASP A 422 7.86 -30.28 12.07
C ASP A 422 8.14 -31.54 11.23
N TRP A 423 8.99 -32.43 11.74
CA TRP A 423 9.37 -33.65 11.08
C TRP A 423 9.32 -34.85 12.03
N THR A 424 8.63 -35.91 11.62
CA THR A 424 8.62 -37.18 12.34
C THR A 424 9.83 -38.00 11.94
N VAL A 425 10.71 -38.30 12.90
CA VAL A 425 11.95 -39.05 12.67
C VAL A 425 11.76 -40.53 13.02
N VAL A 426 12.08 -41.42 12.08
CA VAL A 426 12.15 -42.87 12.27
C VAL A 426 13.54 -43.34 11.83
N GLY A 427 14.39 -43.70 12.79
CA GLY A 427 15.76 -44.14 12.52
C GLY A 427 16.82 -43.10 12.88
N ASN A 428 18.00 -43.19 12.25
CA ASN A 428 19.21 -42.46 12.66
C ASN A 428 19.37 -41.09 11.98
N PHE A 429 18.38 -40.21 12.12
CA PHE A 429 18.45 -38.84 11.58
C PHE A 429 18.86 -37.82 12.63
N TYR A 430 19.65 -36.83 12.22
CA TYR A 430 20.03 -35.69 13.06
C TYR A 430 20.31 -34.43 12.23
N ARG A 431 20.21 -33.27 12.88
CA ARG A 431 20.48 -31.97 12.26
C ARG A 431 21.98 -31.68 12.18
N THR A 432 22.42 -31.00 11.12
CA THR A 432 23.79 -30.46 11.00
C THR A 432 23.81 -29.02 10.44
N THR A 433 24.93 -28.31 10.65
CA THR A 433 25.21 -26.99 10.03
C THR A 433 26.47 -27.06 9.18
N TYR A 434 26.44 -26.47 7.98
CA TYR A 434 27.57 -26.54 7.04
C TYR A 434 28.35 -25.21 6.92
N PRO A 435 29.69 -25.26 6.86
CA PRO A 435 30.49 -24.12 6.43
C PRO A 435 30.48 -23.97 4.90
N GLY A 436 29.91 -22.86 4.40
CA GLY A 436 30.21 -22.21 3.12
C GLY A 436 29.83 -22.89 1.80
N SER A 437 30.21 -24.15 1.55
CA SER A 437 30.40 -24.64 0.17
C SER A 437 29.17 -25.21 -0.55
N MET A 438 28.16 -25.74 0.15
CA MET A 438 26.96 -26.30 -0.53
C MET A 438 25.81 -25.30 -0.70
N ASN A 439 25.61 -24.37 0.23
CA ASN A 439 24.42 -23.50 0.28
C ASN A 439 24.66 -22.19 1.08
N ASN A 440 25.85 -21.58 1.04
CA ASN A 440 26.15 -20.31 1.74
C ASN A 440 25.77 -20.30 3.25
N GLY A 441 25.98 -21.41 3.97
CA GLY A 441 25.76 -21.49 5.42
C GLY A 441 24.39 -22.02 5.89
N SER A 442 23.61 -22.68 5.03
CA SER A 442 22.34 -23.32 5.44
C SER A 442 22.52 -24.58 6.31
N ALA A 443 21.49 -24.92 7.09
CA ALA A 443 21.41 -26.18 7.84
C ALA A 443 20.79 -27.31 6.99
N GLY A 444 20.83 -28.54 7.49
CA GLY A 444 20.30 -29.73 6.83
C GLY A 444 20.02 -30.87 7.80
N VAL A 445 19.31 -31.89 7.31
CA VAL A 445 19.10 -33.15 8.01
C VAL A 445 19.98 -34.25 7.43
N VAL A 446 20.64 -35.00 8.31
CA VAL A 446 21.58 -36.08 7.98
C VAL A 446 21.00 -37.40 8.43
N TYR A 447 21.14 -38.42 7.58
CA TYR A 447 21.09 -39.82 7.99
C TYR A 447 22.51 -40.39 7.92
N SER A 448 22.90 -41.20 8.90
CA SER A 448 24.18 -41.92 8.86
C SER A 448 24.08 -43.24 9.57
N HIS A 449 24.01 -44.34 8.82
CA HIS A 449 24.04 -45.69 9.38
C HIS A 449 24.67 -46.72 8.42
N SER A 450 25.33 -47.73 8.99
CA SER A 450 25.93 -48.85 8.27
C SER A 450 25.73 -50.16 9.04
N GLY A 451 25.57 -51.28 8.33
CA GLY A 451 25.52 -52.62 8.93
C GLY A 451 24.14 -53.27 8.89
N TYR A 452 23.16 -52.69 8.18
CA TYR A 452 21.89 -53.38 7.90
C TYR A 452 22.07 -54.48 6.86
N ASN A 453 21.66 -55.69 7.25
CA ASN A 453 21.67 -56.88 6.40
C ASN A 453 20.27 -57.20 5.84
N GLN A 454 19.24 -56.45 6.24
CA GLN A 454 17.85 -56.55 5.80
C GLN A 454 17.32 -55.14 5.51
N VAL A 455 16.34 -55.04 4.63
CA VAL A 455 15.69 -53.78 4.25
C VAL A 455 14.98 -53.17 5.47
N MET A 456 15.40 -51.97 5.84
CA MET A 456 14.88 -51.13 6.91
C MET A 456 14.57 -49.76 6.32
N TRP A 457 13.29 -49.39 6.26
CA TRP A 457 12.83 -48.09 5.73
C TRP A 457 12.90 -46.99 6.78
N ASP A 458 14.11 -46.66 7.20
CA ASP A 458 14.40 -45.50 8.02
C ASP A 458 14.08 -44.23 7.23
N ARG A 459 13.40 -43.27 7.86
CA ARG A 459 12.91 -42.07 7.19
C ARG A 459 12.65 -40.90 8.13
N ILE A 460 12.62 -39.72 7.55
CA ILE A 460 12.09 -38.52 8.18
C ILE A 460 10.95 -37.95 7.33
N GLU A 461 9.80 -37.72 7.94
CA GLU A 461 8.56 -37.31 7.28
C GLU A 461 8.12 -35.92 7.72
N SER A 462 7.71 -35.05 6.79
CA SER A 462 7.19 -33.72 7.13
C SER A 462 5.86 -33.81 7.90
N THR A 463 5.46 -32.74 8.57
CA THR A 463 4.06 -32.61 9.02
C THR A 463 3.09 -32.77 7.83
N PRO A 464 1.88 -33.30 8.05
CA PRO A 464 0.87 -33.42 7.01
C PRO A 464 0.54 -32.06 6.37
N ILE A 465 0.48 -32.04 5.03
CA ILE A 465 0.10 -30.88 4.23
C ILE A 465 -1.34 -31.11 3.73
N PRO A 466 -2.34 -30.39 4.25
CA PRO A 466 -3.73 -30.65 3.90
C PRO A 466 -4.07 -30.23 2.46
N ILE A 467 -4.97 -30.97 1.81
CA ILE A 467 -5.57 -30.63 0.52
C ILE A 467 -6.96 -30.03 0.75
N SER A 468 -7.18 -28.82 0.22
CA SER A 468 -8.43 -28.06 0.41
C SER A 468 -9.62 -28.64 -0.35
N ASP A 469 -9.40 -29.15 -1.57
CA ASP A 469 -10.43 -29.81 -2.40
C ASP A 469 -9.95 -31.22 -2.83
N PRO A 470 -10.23 -32.26 -2.02
CA PRO A 470 -9.88 -33.63 -2.36
C PRO A 470 -10.60 -34.19 -3.60
N ASP A 471 -11.72 -33.59 -4.02
CA ASP A 471 -12.48 -34.04 -5.18
C ASP A 471 -11.91 -33.52 -6.49
N ASN A 472 -11.21 -32.38 -6.45
CA ASN A 472 -10.49 -31.78 -7.57
C ASN A 472 -9.12 -31.23 -7.12
N PRO A 473 -8.17 -32.12 -6.78
CA PRO A 473 -6.94 -31.69 -6.15
C PRO A 473 -5.99 -31.03 -7.16
N PRO A 474 -5.21 -30.02 -6.71
CA PRO A 474 -4.30 -29.27 -7.57
C PRO A 474 -3.13 -30.12 -8.08
N VAL A 475 -2.42 -29.61 -9.09
CA VAL A 475 -1.14 -30.14 -9.55
C VAL A 475 -0.01 -29.64 -8.64
N ILE A 476 0.98 -30.49 -8.37
CA ILE A 476 2.14 -30.15 -7.54
C ILE A 476 3.47 -30.35 -8.26
N SER A 477 4.49 -29.76 -7.66
CA SER A 477 5.91 -30.03 -7.91
C SER A 477 6.64 -30.12 -6.58
N PHE A 478 7.70 -30.93 -6.51
CA PHE A 478 8.54 -31.02 -5.32
C PHE A 478 10.00 -31.30 -5.68
N GLY A 479 10.90 -31.04 -4.74
CA GLY A 479 12.30 -31.36 -4.89
C GLY A 479 13.12 -31.10 -3.64
N GLY A 480 14.41 -31.40 -3.72
CA GLY A 480 15.37 -31.21 -2.65
C GLY A 480 16.79 -31.49 -3.10
N LYS A 481 17.78 -30.99 -2.35
CA LYS A 481 19.19 -31.26 -2.62
C LYS A 481 19.70 -32.35 -1.69
N ILE A 482 20.20 -33.43 -2.26
CA ILE A 482 20.80 -34.55 -1.52
C ILE A 482 22.30 -34.58 -1.80
N MET A 483 23.11 -34.76 -0.77
CA MET A 483 24.52 -35.10 -0.93
C MET A 483 24.79 -36.44 -0.25
N LEU A 484 25.30 -37.39 -1.04
CA LEU A 484 25.74 -38.69 -0.54
C LEU A 484 27.19 -38.58 -0.07
N SER A 485 27.52 -39.17 1.07
CA SER A 485 28.90 -39.27 1.54
C SER A 485 29.50 -40.64 1.22
N SER A 486 30.75 -40.61 0.78
CA SER A 486 31.62 -41.77 0.55
C SER A 486 32.02 -42.52 1.83
N ASN A 487 31.71 -41.98 3.02
CA ASN A 487 32.09 -42.55 4.30
C ASN A 487 31.36 -43.86 4.64
N ILE A 488 30.20 -44.13 4.03
CA ILE A 488 29.46 -45.38 4.20
C ILE A 488 29.30 -46.05 2.83
N PRO A 489 29.84 -47.26 2.61
CA PRO A 489 29.67 -47.98 1.36
C PRO A 489 28.20 -48.27 1.08
N LEU A 490 27.75 -47.93 -0.14
CA LEU A 490 26.42 -48.24 -0.65
C LEU A 490 26.50 -49.45 -1.58
N SER A 491 25.61 -50.41 -1.39
CA SER A 491 25.35 -51.49 -2.35
C SER A 491 24.42 -50.99 -3.47
N GLY A 492 24.39 -51.70 -4.60
CA GLY A 492 23.51 -51.34 -5.73
C GLY A 492 22.01 -51.46 -5.44
N ASP A 493 21.65 -52.19 -4.39
CA ASP A 493 20.27 -52.39 -3.96
C ASP A 493 19.88 -51.44 -2.81
N ASP A 494 20.82 -50.64 -2.27
CA ASP A 494 20.49 -49.60 -1.29
C ASP A 494 19.73 -48.47 -2.01
N GLU A 495 18.70 -47.92 -1.39
CA GLU A 495 17.89 -46.85 -1.97
C GLU A 495 17.91 -45.68 -1.00
N ILE A 496 18.22 -44.50 -1.53
CA ILE A 496 18.20 -43.23 -0.82
C ILE A 496 17.39 -42.27 -1.66
N LEU A 497 16.25 -41.84 -1.15
CA LEU A 497 15.25 -41.14 -1.96
C LEU A 497 14.56 -40.03 -1.19
N ILE A 498 14.02 -39.06 -1.94
CA ILE A 498 12.93 -38.22 -1.46
C ILE A 498 11.63 -38.65 -2.11
N SER A 499 10.53 -38.65 -1.35
CA SER A 499 9.22 -38.97 -1.88
C SER A 499 8.13 -37.99 -1.44
N VAL A 500 7.05 -37.94 -2.21
CA VAL A 500 5.78 -37.36 -1.77
C VAL A 500 4.73 -38.46 -1.73
N LEU A 501 4.07 -38.61 -0.58
CA LEU A 501 3.03 -39.60 -0.35
C LEU A 501 1.65 -38.93 -0.41
N PHE A 502 0.69 -39.61 -1.04
CA PHE A 502 -0.71 -39.19 -1.13
C PHE A 502 -1.55 -40.00 -0.15
N LEU A 503 -2.18 -39.35 0.82
CA LEU A 503 -2.91 -40.01 1.91
C LEU A 503 -4.40 -39.64 1.91
N ASP A 504 -5.25 -40.62 2.17
CA ASP A 504 -6.69 -40.42 2.38
C ASP A 504 -7.03 -39.99 3.82
N ALA A 505 -8.32 -39.78 4.10
CA ALA A 505 -8.81 -39.36 5.43
C ALA A 505 -8.49 -40.34 6.57
N ASN A 506 -8.19 -41.60 6.25
CA ASN A 506 -7.82 -42.63 7.20
C ASN A 506 -6.29 -42.85 7.26
N GLN A 507 -5.50 -41.93 6.69
CA GLN A 507 -4.05 -42.03 6.58
C GLN A 507 -3.58 -43.24 5.77
N GLN A 508 -4.43 -43.79 4.90
CA GLN A 508 -4.06 -44.86 3.98
C GLN A 508 -3.42 -44.26 2.72
N ARG A 509 -2.36 -44.91 2.23
CA ARG A 509 -1.62 -44.48 1.04
C ARG A 509 -2.44 -44.75 -0.22
N LEU A 510 -2.77 -43.68 -0.95
CA LEU A 510 -3.36 -43.73 -2.29
C LEU A 510 -2.30 -43.83 -3.39
N GLY A 511 -1.07 -43.39 -3.11
CA GLY A 511 0.05 -43.45 -4.04
C GLY A 511 1.26 -42.67 -3.54
N GLY A 512 2.23 -42.42 -4.44
CA GLY A 512 3.31 -41.49 -4.19
C GLY A 512 4.28 -41.39 -5.37
N VAL A 513 5.16 -40.40 -5.32
CA VAL A 513 6.22 -40.18 -6.32
C VAL A 513 7.56 -40.23 -5.59
N ASN A 514 8.47 -41.08 -6.06
CA ASN A 514 9.81 -41.26 -5.49
C ASN A 514 10.87 -40.67 -6.44
N LEU A 515 11.91 -40.08 -5.86
CA LEU A 515 13.10 -39.62 -6.57
C LEU A 515 14.33 -40.20 -5.88
N ASP A 516 14.95 -41.16 -6.54
CA ASP A 516 16.15 -41.82 -6.06
C ASP A 516 17.41 -40.99 -6.35
N SER A 517 18.33 -41.01 -5.40
CA SER A 517 19.66 -40.42 -5.58
C SER A 517 20.55 -41.29 -6.46
N ASP A 518 21.46 -40.65 -7.18
CA ASP A 518 22.47 -41.30 -8.00
C ASP A 518 23.68 -41.68 -7.13
N HIS A 519 23.85 -42.98 -6.89
CA HIS A 519 24.95 -43.53 -6.10
C HIS A 519 26.34 -43.31 -6.74
N SER A 520 26.41 -42.93 -8.02
CA SER A 520 27.68 -42.58 -8.67
C SER A 520 28.17 -41.17 -8.32
N GLN A 521 27.30 -40.31 -7.79
CA GLN A 521 27.58 -38.91 -7.46
C GLN A 521 27.85 -38.72 -5.96
N LEU A 522 28.91 -39.37 -5.46
CA LEU A 522 29.36 -39.21 -4.07
C LEU A 522 30.06 -37.87 -3.86
N GLU A 523 29.90 -37.27 -2.68
CA GLU A 523 30.47 -35.98 -2.26
C GLU A 523 30.08 -34.79 -3.16
N HIS A 524 29.03 -34.95 -3.97
CA HIS A 524 28.50 -33.93 -4.86
C HIS A 524 27.00 -33.68 -4.56
N PRO A 525 26.54 -32.42 -4.47
CA PRO A 525 25.13 -32.12 -4.31
C PRO A 525 24.35 -32.51 -5.57
N GLN A 526 23.31 -33.30 -5.37
CA GLN A 526 22.36 -33.74 -6.38
C GLN A 526 21.05 -33.00 -6.16
N PHE A 527 20.49 -32.37 -7.20
CA PHE A 527 19.18 -31.74 -7.11
C PHE A 527 18.13 -32.67 -7.71
N LEU A 528 17.34 -33.28 -6.83
CA LEU A 528 16.24 -34.16 -7.21
C LEU A 528 14.95 -33.32 -7.29
N LYS A 529 14.21 -33.44 -8.40
CA LYS A 529 12.90 -32.77 -8.55
C LYS A 529 11.93 -33.56 -9.42
N ALA A 530 10.64 -33.35 -9.17
CA ALA A 530 9.54 -33.75 -10.05
C ALA A 530 8.49 -32.64 -10.15
N GLU A 531 7.91 -32.52 -11.34
CA GLU A 531 7.05 -31.41 -11.76
C GLU A 531 5.81 -31.95 -12.47
N GLY A 532 4.71 -31.19 -12.45
CA GLY A 532 3.48 -31.55 -13.14
C GLY A 532 2.76 -32.76 -12.55
N ILE A 533 2.93 -33.02 -11.25
CA ILE A 533 2.38 -34.20 -10.58
C ILE A 533 0.91 -33.95 -10.27
N GLN A 534 0.03 -34.74 -10.89
CA GLN A 534 -1.39 -34.73 -10.56
C GLN A 534 -1.62 -35.50 -9.25
N ILE A 535 -2.20 -34.83 -8.26
CA ILE A 535 -2.62 -35.50 -7.02
C ILE A 535 -3.80 -36.43 -7.32
N PRO A 536 -3.81 -37.69 -6.81
CA PRO A 536 -4.96 -38.57 -6.94
C PRO A 536 -6.21 -38.02 -6.23
N LYS A 537 -7.37 -38.14 -6.87
CA LYS A 537 -8.67 -37.82 -6.25
C LYS A 537 -8.85 -38.58 -4.92
N GLY A 538 -9.35 -37.89 -3.90
CA GLY A 538 -9.55 -38.42 -2.55
C GLY A 538 -8.35 -38.25 -1.61
N THR A 539 -7.25 -37.65 -2.10
CA THR A 539 -6.11 -37.26 -1.26
C THR A 539 -6.51 -36.09 -0.37
N VAL A 540 -6.36 -36.25 0.95
CA VAL A 540 -6.62 -35.18 1.92
C VAL A 540 -5.34 -34.64 2.56
N ASN A 541 -4.25 -35.42 2.54
CA ASN A 541 -2.95 -35.01 3.07
C ASN A 541 -1.81 -35.43 2.15
N LEU A 542 -0.77 -34.60 2.07
CA LEU A 542 0.54 -34.93 1.50
C LEU A 542 1.60 -35.00 2.58
N HIS A 543 2.52 -35.96 2.47
CA HIS A 543 3.75 -36.01 3.26
C HIS A 543 4.94 -35.96 2.31
N MET A 544 5.96 -35.16 2.63
CA MET A 544 7.27 -35.30 2.02
C MET A 544 8.16 -36.16 2.94
N GLU A 545 8.90 -37.07 2.34
CA GLU A 545 9.74 -38.03 3.04
C GLU A 545 11.16 -37.99 2.49
N PHE A 546 12.14 -38.17 3.38
CA PHE A 546 13.51 -38.52 3.03
C PHE A 546 13.83 -39.88 3.66
N ALA A 547 14.07 -40.90 2.82
CA ALA A 547 14.09 -42.28 3.24
C ALA A 547 15.30 -43.06 2.72
N PHE A 548 15.65 -44.09 3.48
CA PHE A 548 16.75 -45.01 3.23
C PHE A 548 16.21 -46.43 3.36
N SER A 549 16.53 -47.30 2.41
CA SER A 549 16.09 -48.69 2.46
C SER A 549 16.98 -49.58 3.34
N ARG A 550 18.25 -49.22 3.55
CA ARG A 550 19.21 -49.92 4.42
C ARG A 550 20.29 -48.97 4.90
N ASN A 551 21.45 -48.98 4.23
CA ASN A 551 22.64 -48.26 4.65
C ASN A 551 22.73 -46.92 3.94
N GLY A 552 23.42 -45.97 4.56
CA GLY A 552 23.86 -44.78 3.86
C GLY A 552 24.27 -43.65 4.79
N HIS A 553 25.00 -42.72 4.21
CA HIS A 553 25.28 -41.43 4.81
C HIS A 553 24.91 -40.36 3.80
N ALA A 554 23.81 -39.66 4.03
CA ALA A 554 23.41 -38.58 3.15
C ALA A 554 22.72 -37.45 3.88
N ILE A 555 22.74 -36.30 3.24
CA ILE A 555 22.24 -35.04 3.78
C ILE A 555 21.19 -34.50 2.82
N LEU A 556 19.99 -34.22 3.34
CA LEU A 556 18.97 -33.46 2.64
C LEU A 556 19.02 -32.00 3.07
N THR A 557 19.03 -31.11 2.08
CA THR A 557 18.90 -29.67 2.26
C THR A 557 17.85 -29.13 1.31
N GLN A 558 17.22 -28.03 1.71
CA GLN A 558 16.28 -27.29 0.87
C GLN A 558 15.11 -28.13 0.30
N PRO A 559 14.44 -29.02 1.09
CA PRO A 559 13.24 -29.68 0.63
C PRO A 559 12.14 -28.67 0.35
N GLN A 560 11.43 -28.86 -0.77
CA GLN A 560 10.35 -27.98 -1.17
C GLN A 560 9.23 -28.75 -1.83
N LEU A 561 8.00 -28.32 -1.53
CA LEU A 561 6.79 -28.72 -2.21
C LEU A 561 6.00 -27.46 -2.57
N ASN A 562 5.52 -27.41 -3.81
CA ASN A 562 4.79 -26.29 -4.38
C ASN A 562 3.48 -26.78 -5.00
N PHE A 563 2.37 -26.08 -4.77
CA PHE A 563 1.09 -26.30 -5.46
C PHE A 563 1.05 -25.64 -6.84
N THR A 564 2.07 -25.90 -7.66
CA THR A 564 2.13 -25.45 -9.05
C THR A 564 2.77 -26.51 -9.94
N PRO A 565 2.52 -26.50 -11.26
CA PRO A 565 3.10 -27.47 -12.18
C PRO A 565 4.63 -27.46 -12.28
N THR A 566 5.29 -26.35 -11.96
CA THR A 566 6.76 -26.19 -12.06
C THR A 566 7.34 -25.85 -10.70
N LEU A 567 8.48 -26.46 -10.35
CA LEU A 567 9.12 -26.22 -9.06
C LEU A 567 9.70 -24.81 -9.07
N GLY A 568 9.26 -23.98 -8.11
CA GLY A 568 9.78 -22.63 -7.93
C GLY A 568 11.22 -22.64 -7.39
N ASN A 569 11.82 -21.46 -7.30
CA ASN A 569 13.07 -21.31 -6.56
C ASN A 569 12.86 -21.67 -5.08
N TYR A 570 13.91 -22.20 -4.43
CA TYR A 570 13.81 -22.60 -3.03
C TYR A 570 13.54 -21.40 -2.11
N VAL A 571 12.51 -21.51 -1.28
CA VAL A 571 12.25 -20.63 -0.13
C VAL A 571 12.03 -21.48 1.12
N SER A 572 12.43 -20.98 2.30
CA SER A 572 12.15 -21.70 3.54
C SER A 572 10.65 -21.67 3.83
N GLY A 573 10.05 -22.81 4.15
CA GLY A 573 8.68 -22.89 4.63
C GLY A 573 8.66 -22.75 6.14
N ASN A 574 8.84 -21.52 6.65
CA ASN A 574 8.79 -21.28 8.10
C ASN A 574 7.37 -20.94 8.57
#